data_AF-A0A1Y3U8Z7-F1
#
_entry.id   AF-A0A1Y3U8Z7-F1
#
_cell.length_a   1.000
_cell.length_b   1.000
_cell.length_c   1.000
_cell.angle_alpha   90.00
_cell.angle_beta   90.00
_cell.angle_gamma   90.00
#
_symmetry.space_group_name_H-M   'P 1'
#
loop_
_entity.id
_entity.type
_entity.pdbx_description
1 polymer ?
#
loop_
_entity_poly.entity_id
_entity_poly.type
_entity_poly.pdbx_seq_one_letter_code
_entity_poly.pdbx_strand_id
1 'polypeptide(L)' 'MLLVLKIVFVVFAAVMVFFPRKIWDIFYGNFSENAEPHDAMLMAYRAAGIIALVVFIIRGIWGS' A
#
# COMPACT_ATOMS: atom_id res chain seq x y z
N MET A 1 11.84 -8.22 16.81
CA MET A 1 12.13 -7.49 15.56
C MET A 1 11.21 -7.90 14.40
N LEU A 2 11.07 -9.19 14.10
CA LEU A 2 10.22 -9.71 13.01
C LEU A 2 8.73 -9.35 13.14
N LEU A 3 8.15 -9.42 14.35
CA LEU A 3 6.74 -9.09 14.57
C LEU A 3 6.41 -7.62 14.23
N VAL A 4 7.30 -6.69 14.61
CA VAL A 4 7.14 -5.26 14.34
C VAL A 4 7.15 -5.00 12.84
N LEU A 5 8.07 -5.63 12.10
CA LEU A 5 8.11 -5.52 10.64
C LEU A 5 6.82 -6.05 9.98
N LYS A 6 6.29 -7.17 10.47
CA LYS A 6 5.01 -7.73 9.99
C LYS A 6 3.84 -6.76 10.21
N ILE A 7 3.76 -6.14 11.39
CA ILE A 7 2.73 -5.15 11.71
C ILE A 7 2.85 -3.92 10.80
N VAL A 8 4.05 -3.38 10.63
CA VAL A 8 4.31 -2.23 9.75
C VAL A 8 3.88 -2.55 8.32
N PHE A 9 4.19 -3.74 7.82
CA PHE A 9 3.80 -4.18 6.48
C PHE A 9 2.27 -4.22 6.30
N VAL A 10 1.54 -4.82 7.25
CA VAL A 10 0.07 -4.90 7.20
C VAL A 10 -0.55 -3.51 7.26
N VAL A 11 -0.06 -2.64 8.14
CA VAL A 11 -0.55 -1.26 8.25
C VAL A 11 -0.30 -0.50 6.94
N PHE A 12 0.89 -0.62 6.36
CA PHE A 12 1.22 0.03 5.10
C PHE A 12 0.34 -0.47 3.95
N ALA A 13 0.14 -1.79 3.84
CA ALA A 13 -0.72 -2.37 2.83
C ALA A 13 -2.19 -1.92 3.00
N ALA A 14 -2.69 -1.87 4.23
CA ALA A 14 -4.03 -1.34 4.52
C ALA A 14 -4.16 0.15 4.12
N VAL A 15 -3.14 0.97 4.39
CA VAL A 15 -3.13 2.38 3.97
C VAL A 15 -3.17 2.49 2.44
N MET A 16 -2.46 1.64 1.70
CA MET A 16 -2.53 1.61 0.23
C MET A 16 -3.93 1.27 -0.30
N VAL A 17 -4.66 0.36 0.35
CA VAL A 17 -6.02 -0.03 -0.06
C VAL A 17 -7.05 1.05 0.26
N PHE A 18 -7.06 1.55 1.49
CA PHE A 18 -8.10 2.47 1.94
C PHE A 18 -7.80 3.93 1.57
N PHE A 19 -6.52 4.30 1.50
CA PHE A 19 -6.07 5.67 1.29
C PHE A 19 -5.02 5.79 0.16
N PRO A 20 -5.31 5.30 -1.07
CA PRO A 20 -4.36 5.36 -2.18
C PRO A 20 -3.95 6.79 -2.56
N ARG A 21 -4.85 7.76 -2.35
CA ARG A 21 -4.57 9.18 -2.61
C ARG A 21 -3.53 9.75 -1.66
N LYS A 22 -3.55 9.36 -0.38
CA LYS A 22 -2.50 9.76 0.58
C LYS A 22 -1.13 9.20 0.20
N ILE A 23 -1.09 7.97 -0.32
CA ILE A 23 0.15 7.36 -0.82
C ILE A 23 0.68 8.17 -2.01
N TRP A 24 -0.19 8.50 -2.96
CA TRP A 24 0.16 9.39 -4.05
C TRP A 24 0.71 10.74 -3.55
N ASP A 25 0.05 11.40 -2.62
CA ASP A 25 0.48 12.70 -2.10
C ASP A 25 1.86 12.61 -1.42
N ILE A 26 2.13 11.53 -0.68
CA ILE A 26 3.43 11.29 -0.03
C ILE A 26 4.56 11.10 -1.04
N PHE A 27 4.32 10.30 -2.09
CA PHE A 27 5.37 9.95 -3.04
C PHE A 27 5.51 10.96 -4.17
N TYR A 28 4.40 11.58 -4.58
CA TYR A 28 4.32 12.40 -5.78
C TYR A 28 3.76 13.80 -5.59
N GLY A 29 3.22 14.13 -4.42
CA GLY A 29 2.69 15.47 -4.14
C GLY A 29 3.73 16.59 -4.24
N ASN A 30 5.04 16.27 -4.15
CA ASN A 30 6.13 17.24 -4.34
C ASN A 30 6.64 17.35 -5.79
N PHE A 31 6.23 16.47 -6.72
CA PHE A 31 6.75 16.52 -8.10
C PHE A 31 6.03 17.54 -8.99
N SER A 32 4.78 17.91 -8.66
CA SER A 32 4.05 19.01 -9.30
C SER A 32 2.83 19.35 -8.47
N GLU A 33 2.61 20.64 -8.24
CA GLU A 33 1.45 21.21 -7.53
C GLU A 33 0.11 20.76 -8.14
N ASN A 34 0.13 20.25 -9.39
CA ASN A 34 -1.01 19.77 -10.15
C ASN A 34 -0.89 18.29 -10.60
N ALA A 35 -0.01 17.50 -9.98
CA ALA A 35 0.04 16.06 -10.23
C ALA A 35 -1.20 15.38 -9.62
N GLU A 36 -2.35 15.53 -10.26
CA GLU A 36 -3.55 14.80 -9.86
C GLU A 36 -3.37 13.32 -10.23
N PRO A 37 -3.60 12.40 -9.29
CA PRO A 37 -3.53 10.98 -9.60
C PRO A 37 -4.68 10.64 -10.53
N HIS A 38 -4.37 10.10 -11.71
CA HIS A 38 -5.37 9.52 -12.58
C HIS A 38 -6.08 8.35 -11.87
N ASP A 39 -7.37 8.14 -12.12
CA ASP A 39 -8.17 7.10 -11.43
C ASP A 39 -7.55 5.71 -11.57
N ALA A 40 -6.95 5.40 -12.72
CA ALA A 40 -6.23 4.14 -12.94
C ALA A 40 -5.03 3.97 -11.99
N MET A 41 -4.32 5.05 -11.67
CA MET A 41 -3.20 5.04 -10.73
C MET A 41 -3.69 4.74 -9.30
N LEU A 42 -4.80 5.37 -8.87
CA LEU A 42 -5.40 5.09 -7.57
C LEU A 42 -5.86 3.64 -7.46
N MET A 43 -6.47 3.09 -8.52
CA MET A 43 -6.83 1.67 -8.57
C MET A 43 -5.61 0.77 -8.51
N ALA A 44 -4.51 1.13 -9.19
CA ALA A 44 -3.27 0.37 -9.15
C ALA A 44 -2.68 0.30 -7.73
N TYR A 45 -2.67 1.40 -6.97
CA TYR A 45 -2.23 1.39 -5.57
C TYR A 45 -3.13 0.53 -4.69
N ARG A 46 -4.45 0.59 -4.90
CA ARG A 46 -5.37 -0.29 -4.17
C ARG A 46 -5.12 -1.76 -4.47
N ALA A 47 -4.98 -2.11 -5.75
CA ALA A 47 -4.70 -3.48 -6.17
C ALA A 47 -3.36 -3.98 -5.60
N ALA A 48 -2.32 -3.15 -5.61
CA ALA A 48 -1.03 -3.46 -5.02
C ALA A 48 -1.13 -3.71 -3.50
N GLY A 49 -1.88 -2.89 -2.77
CA GLY A 49 -2.15 -3.10 -1.34
C GLY A 49 -2.89 -4.40 -1.05
N ILE A 50 -3.90 -4.75 -1.87
CA ILE A 50 -4.63 -6.02 -1.75
C ILE A 50 -3.70 -7.21 -2.00
N ILE A 51 -2.91 -7.17 -3.08
CA ILE A 51 -1.95 -8.24 -3.41
C ILE A 51 -0.94 -8.41 -2.27
N ALA A 52 -0.42 -7.32 -1.72
CA ALA A 52 0.50 -7.35 -0.59
C ALA A 52 -0.13 -8.04 0.64
N LEU A 53 -1.39 -7.73 0.97
CA LEU A 53 -2.11 -8.40 2.05
C LEU A 53 -2.32 -9.89 1.78
N VAL A 54 -2.71 -10.26 0.55
CA VAL A 54 -2.92 -11.66 0.17
C VAL A 54 -1.62 -12.46 0.29
N VAL A 55 -0.51 -11.94 -0.25
CA VAL A 55 0.81 -12.58 -0.15
C VAL A 55 1.25 -12.69 1.31
N PHE A 56 1.01 -11.65 2.12
CA PHE A 56 1.32 -11.69 3.54
C PHE A 56 0.50 -12.74 4.30
N ILE A 57 -0.79 -12.87 4.01
CA ILE A 57 -1.66 -13.90 4.60
C ILE A 57 -1.18 -15.29 4.20
N ILE A 58 -0.93 -15.53 2.90
CA ILE A 58 -0.46 -16.82 2.41
C ILE A 58 0.90 -17.17 3.03
N ARG A 59 1.90 -16.30 2.92
CA ARG A 59 3.25 -16.59 3.44
C ARG A 59 3.35 -16.49 4.96
N GLY A 60 2.55 -15.66 5.59
CA GLY A 60 2.52 -15.46 7.03
C GLY A 60 1.76 -16.55 7.79
N ILE A 61 0.75 -17.17 7.18
CA ILE A 61 0.02 -18.32 7.74
C ILE A 61 0.74 -19.64 7.40
N TRP A 62 1.30 -19.78 6.20
CA TRP A 62 1.86 -21.06 5.73
C TRP A 62 3.40 -21.17 5.88
N GLY A 63 4.10 -20.09 6.23
CA GLY A 63 5.57 -20.04 6.29
C GLY A 63 6.15 -19.82 7.68
N SER A 64 5.46 -20.24 8.75
CA SER A 64 6.01 -20.20 10.11
C SER A 64 6.82 -21.45 10.42
#